data_AF-Q7NG26-F1
#
_entry.id   AF-Q7NG26-F1
#
_cell.length_a   1.000
_cell.length_b   1.000
_cell.length_c   1.000
_cell.angle_alpha   90.00
_cell.angle_beta   90.00
_cell.angle_gamma   90.00
#
_symmetry.space_group_name_H-M   'P 1'
#
loop_
_entity.id
_entity.type
_entity.pdbx_description
1 polymer ?
#
loop_
_entity_poly.entity_id
_entity_poly.type
_entity_poly.pdbx_seq_one_letter_code
_entity_poly.pdbx_strand_id
1 'polypeptide(L)'
;MITHGYLRDHRPDLKQFLLSMITSGDGDVPLYLQVGDGNQADKAVFAQIIKDFKAQWDVEALFVVDSALYSAQNLSELAGMHWLTRVPSTLSAVKHVLAALKEEQFAPAQSGYRVVEVGSTYGQVVQRWVVVESDERRKSDLAALEKILGESDAKTNKELAKLCKVEFAC
;
A
#
# COMPACT_ATOMS: atom_id res chain seq x y z
N MET A 1 -3.78 25.50 -14.80
CA MET A 1 -3.92 26.71 -13.95
C MET A 1 -4.39 26.19 -12.61
N ILE A 2 -3.73 26.51 -11.49
CA ILE A 2 -4.11 25.99 -10.17
C ILE A 2 -5.52 26.50 -9.82
N THR A 3 -6.48 25.58 -9.68
CA THR A 3 -7.89 25.89 -9.40
C THR A 3 -8.34 25.44 -8.01
N HIS A 4 -9.55 25.83 -7.63
CA HIS A 4 -10.25 25.22 -6.50
C HIS A 4 -10.61 23.78 -6.86
N GLY A 5 -10.43 22.86 -5.92
CA GLY A 5 -10.52 21.42 -6.15
C GLY A 5 -11.28 20.68 -5.06
N TYR A 6 -11.28 19.35 -5.14
CA TYR A 6 -11.94 18.50 -4.16
C TYR A 6 -11.20 18.52 -2.81
N LEU A 7 -11.92 18.92 -1.75
CA LEU A 7 -11.35 19.28 -0.46
C LEU A 7 -11.21 18.08 0.48
N ARG A 8 -9.97 17.70 0.79
CA ARG A 8 -9.67 16.74 1.87
C ARG A 8 -9.49 17.42 3.24
N ASP A 9 -9.15 18.70 3.26
CA ASP A 9 -8.81 19.50 4.45
C ASP A 9 -9.92 20.47 4.89
N HIS A 10 -11.09 20.41 4.26
CA HIS A 10 -12.25 21.26 4.53
C HIS A 10 -11.98 22.78 4.40
N ARG A 11 -11.02 23.22 3.56
CA ARG A 11 -10.72 24.64 3.29
C ARG A 11 -11.11 25.11 1.88
N PRO A 12 -12.41 25.28 1.59
CA PRO A 12 -12.92 25.65 0.26
C PRO A 12 -12.45 27.01 -0.25
N ASP A 13 -11.93 27.84 0.64
CA ASP A 13 -11.40 29.17 0.35
C ASP A 13 -10.01 29.15 -0.29
N LEU A 14 -9.31 28.02 -0.29
CA LEU A 14 -7.94 27.90 -0.78
C LEU A 14 -7.87 27.17 -2.13
N LYS A 15 -7.00 27.67 -3.00
CA LYS A 15 -6.58 26.94 -4.21
C LYS A 15 -5.70 25.76 -3.81
N GLN A 16 -5.92 24.62 -4.44
CA GLN A 16 -5.17 23.40 -4.15
C GLN A 16 -4.11 23.14 -5.21
N PHE A 17 -2.91 22.80 -4.77
CA PHE A 17 -1.82 22.39 -5.65
C PHE A 17 -1.22 21.10 -5.12
N LEU A 18 -0.63 20.32 -6.03
CA LEU A 18 0.10 19.11 -5.69
C LEU A 18 1.59 19.38 -5.80
N LEU A 19 2.37 18.86 -4.86
CA LEU A 19 3.82 18.92 -4.91
C LEU A 19 4.37 17.51 -5.14
N SER A 20 4.99 17.31 -6.30
CA SER A 20 5.73 16.09 -6.60
C SER A 20 7.21 16.35 -6.40
N MET A 21 7.85 15.51 -5.59
CA MET A 21 9.24 15.70 -5.18
C MET A 21 10.02 14.39 -5.27
N ILE A 22 11.23 14.46 -5.79
CA ILE A 22 12.22 13.37 -5.68
C ILE A 22 13.35 13.90 -4.80
N THR A 23 13.75 13.10 -3.82
CA THR A 23 14.83 13.42 -2.88
C THR A 23 16.01 12.46 -3.05
N SER A 24 17.15 12.83 -2.47
CA SER A 24 18.26 11.91 -2.20
C SER A 24 17.81 10.71 -1.35
N GLY A 25 18.62 9.65 -1.34
CA GLY A 25 18.27 8.39 -0.66
C GLY A 25 18.18 8.48 0.86
N ASP A 26 18.84 9.46 1.49
CA ASP A 26 18.70 9.81 2.90
C ASP A 26 17.45 10.68 3.18
N GLY A 27 16.80 11.19 2.13
CA GLY A 27 15.62 12.05 2.23
C GLY A 27 15.92 13.52 2.49
N ASP A 28 17.18 13.90 2.65
CA ASP A 28 17.56 15.23 3.13
C ASP A 28 17.60 16.31 2.04
N VAL A 29 17.81 15.92 0.78
CA VAL A 29 18.01 16.87 -0.32
C VAL A 29 16.96 16.67 -1.42
N PRO A 30 16.11 17.67 -1.72
CA PRO A 30 15.24 17.62 -2.88
C PRO A 30 16.05 17.79 -4.18
N LEU A 31 15.94 16.82 -5.09
CA LEU A 31 16.63 16.78 -6.37
C LEU A 31 15.73 17.21 -7.54
N TYR A 32 14.42 17.04 -7.38
CA TYR A 32 13.42 17.41 -8.36
C TYR A 32 12.16 17.87 -7.66
N LEU A 33 11.51 18.88 -8.24
CA LEU A 33 10.27 19.43 -7.74
C LEU A 33 9.38 19.83 -8.91
N GLN A 34 8.14 19.39 -8.88
CA GLN A 34 7.10 19.76 -9.83
C GLN A 34 5.86 20.18 -9.06
N VAL A 35 5.29 21.33 -9.45
CA VAL A 35 4.02 21.81 -8.93
C VAL A 35 2.92 21.44 -9.91
N GLY A 36 2.02 20.57 -9.47
CA GLY A 36 0.85 20.11 -10.20
C GLY A 36 -0.44 20.80 -9.75
N ASP A 37 -1.52 20.56 -10.50
CA ASP A 37 -2.87 20.96 -10.10
C ASP A 37 -3.36 20.05 -8.97
N GLY A 38 -3.99 20.60 -7.93
CA GLY A 38 -4.52 19.79 -6.81
C GLY A 38 -5.59 18.78 -7.22
N ASN A 39 -6.18 18.92 -8.41
CA ASN A 39 -7.15 17.97 -8.96
C ASN A 39 -6.52 16.84 -9.79
N GLN A 40 -5.20 16.84 -10.00
CA GLN A 40 -4.53 15.75 -10.70
C GLN A 40 -4.56 14.47 -9.86
N ALA A 41 -4.90 13.35 -10.48
CA ALA A 41 -4.87 12.06 -9.80
C ALA A 41 -3.42 11.56 -9.68
N ASP A 42 -2.92 11.41 -8.45
CA ASP A 42 -1.55 10.96 -8.12
C ASP A 42 -1.08 9.75 -8.94
N LYS A 43 -1.98 8.77 -9.12
CA LYS A 43 -1.68 7.51 -9.83
C LYS A 43 -1.27 7.70 -11.29
N ALA A 44 -1.66 8.78 -11.94
CA ALA A 44 -1.40 9.01 -13.36
C ALA A 44 -0.05 9.69 -13.64
N VAL A 45 0.63 10.23 -12.61
CA VAL A 45 1.73 11.18 -12.82
C VAL A 45 3.10 10.62 -12.41
N PHE A 46 3.17 9.62 -11.52
CA PHE A 46 4.45 9.11 -11.00
C PHE A 46 5.42 8.58 -12.05
N ALA A 47 4.94 7.79 -13.02
CA ALA A 47 5.81 7.27 -14.08
C ALA A 47 6.38 8.41 -14.94
N GLN A 48 5.57 9.44 -15.20
CA GLN A 48 6.01 10.62 -15.94
C GLN A 48 7.04 11.45 -15.15
N ILE A 49 6.82 11.67 -13.85
CA ILE A 49 7.76 12.38 -12.97
C ILE A 49 9.14 11.71 -13.00
N ILE A 50 9.19 10.37 -12.91
CA ILE A 50 10.47 9.63 -12.93
C ILE A 50 11.14 9.75 -14.30
N LYS A 51 10.37 9.69 -15.40
CA LYS A 51 10.90 9.90 -16.76
C LYS A 51 11.45 11.31 -16.95
N ASP A 52 10.72 12.33 -16.50
CA ASP A 52 11.11 13.73 -16.60
C ASP A 52 12.37 14.03 -15.78
N PHE A 53 12.49 13.40 -14.61
CA PHE A 53 13.70 13.45 -13.81
C PHE A 53 14.89 12.81 -14.53
N LYS A 54 14.74 11.58 -15.06
CA LYS A 54 15.80 10.89 -15.80
C LYS A 54 16.21 11.61 -17.10
N ALA A 55 15.30 12.36 -17.71
CA ALA A 55 15.65 13.20 -18.86
C ALA A 55 16.58 14.36 -18.50
N GLN A 56 16.59 14.78 -17.24
CA GLN A 56 17.42 15.89 -16.73
C GLN A 56 18.65 15.40 -15.96
N TRP A 57 18.58 14.20 -15.39
CA TRP A 57 19.60 13.61 -14.53
C TRP A 57 20.06 12.27 -15.10
N ASP A 58 21.34 12.20 -15.47
CA ASP A 58 22.00 10.94 -15.82
C ASP A 58 22.47 10.24 -14.55
N VAL A 59 21.55 9.54 -13.90
CA VAL A 59 21.81 8.80 -12.66
C VAL A 59 21.24 7.40 -12.70
N GLU A 60 22.06 6.44 -12.28
CA GLU A 60 21.61 5.09 -11.96
C GLU A 60 21.11 5.08 -10.51
N ALA A 61 19.80 5.00 -10.33
CA ALA A 61 19.15 5.11 -9.02
C ALA A 61 18.03 4.08 -8.84
N LEU A 62 17.77 3.70 -7.60
CA LEU A 62 16.59 2.95 -7.18
C LEU A 62 15.49 3.93 -6.76
N PHE A 63 14.40 3.99 -7.52
CA PHE A 63 13.25 4.84 -7.20
C PHE A 63 12.35 4.17 -6.16
N VAL A 64 12.31 4.71 -4.95
CA VAL A 64 11.40 4.25 -3.89
C VAL A 64 10.14 5.11 -3.90
N VAL A 65 8.98 4.52 -4.16
CA VAL A 65 7.71 5.25 -4.28
C VAL A 65 6.60 4.50 -3.53
N ASP A 66 5.62 5.22 -3.01
CA ASP A 66 4.48 4.60 -2.33
C ASP A 66 3.63 3.73 -3.28
N SER A 67 2.64 3.05 -2.71
CA SER A 67 1.78 2.09 -3.42
C SER A 67 0.95 2.66 -4.58
N ALA A 68 0.78 3.97 -4.67
CA ALA A 68 0.09 4.62 -5.78
C ALA A 68 0.84 4.44 -7.11
N LEU A 69 2.16 4.19 -7.07
CA LEU A 69 2.92 3.81 -8.25
C LEU A 69 2.44 2.48 -8.85
N TYR A 70 1.93 1.55 -8.03
CA TYR A 70 1.67 0.17 -8.41
C TYR A 70 0.38 -0.01 -9.25
N SER A 71 0.44 0.41 -10.51
CA SER A 71 -0.59 0.19 -11.54
C SER A 71 0.04 -0.50 -12.75
N ALA A 72 -0.74 -1.30 -13.50
CA ALA A 72 -0.20 -2.02 -14.66
C ALA A 72 0.43 -1.06 -15.69
N GLN A 73 -0.21 0.10 -15.92
CA GLN A 73 0.31 1.14 -16.80
C GLN A 73 1.64 1.69 -16.28
N ASN A 74 1.71 2.17 -15.04
CA ASN A 74 2.93 2.75 -14.48
C ASN A 74 4.09 1.76 -14.49
N LEU A 75 3.85 0.49 -14.14
CA LEU A 75 4.90 -0.52 -14.13
C LEU A 75 5.46 -0.76 -15.53
N SER A 76 4.60 -0.79 -16.55
CA SER A 76 5.04 -0.93 -17.94
C SER A 76 5.86 0.27 -18.41
N GLU A 77 5.50 1.47 -17.96
CA GLU A 77 6.19 2.71 -18.29
C GLU A 77 7.57 2.85 -17.61
N LEU A 78 7.79 2.11 -16.53
CA LEU A 78 9.05 2.06 -15.78
C LEU A 78 9.98 0.91 -16.22
N ALA A 79 9.68 0.26 -17.35
CA ALA A 79 10.56 -0.75 -17.93
C ALA A 79 11.98 -0.18 -18.15
N GLY A 80 13.00 -0.93 -17.72
CA GLY A 80 14.40 -0.49 -17.81
C GLY A 80 14.86 0.45 -16.68
N MET A 81 14.06 0.62 -15.62
CA MET A 81 14.43 1.39 -14.43
C MET A 81 14.38 0.51 -13.18
N HIS A 82 15.21 0.82 -12.18
CA HIS A 82 15.15 0.18 -10.87
C HIS A 82 14.14 0.92 -9.99
N TRP A 83 13.16 0.21 -9.46
CA TRP A 83 12.14 0.79 -8.58
C TRP A 83 11.78 -0.16 -7.44
N LEU A 84 11.29 0.41 -6.35
CA LEU A 84 10.75 -0.28 -5.19
C LEU A 84 9.46 0.42 -4.78
N THR A 85 8.37 -0.33 -4.69
CA THR A 85 7.08 0.19 -4.24
C THR A 85 6.30 -0.87 -3.47
N ARG A 86 5.41 -0.42 -2.60
CA ARG A 86 4.51 -1.29 -1.86
C ARG A 86 3.41 -1.81 -2.79
N VAL A 87 3.28 -3.13 -2.86
CA VAL A 87 2.17 -3.77 -3.57
C VAL A 87 0.86 -3.56 -2.78
N PRO A 88 -0.22 -3.03 -3.39
CA PRO A 88 -1.49 -2.84 -2.71
C PRO A 88 -2.12 -4.16 -2.26
N SER A 89 -2.48 -4.26 -0.97
CA SER A 89 -3.14 -5.45 -0.40
C SER A 89 -4.55 -5.70 -0.95
N THR A 90 -5.13 -4.72 -1.63
CA THR A 90 -6.44 -4.83 -2.29
C THR A 90 -6.40 -5.67 -3.57
N LEU A 91 -5.22 -5.89 -4.16
CA LEU A 91 -5.07 -6.69 -5.37
C LEU A 91 -5.45 -8.15 -5.12
N SER A 92 -6.27 -8.71 -6.00
CA SER A 92 -6.69 -10.12 -5.92
C SER A 92 -5.48 -11.06 -5.92
N ALA A 93 -4.49 -10.84 -6.79
CA ALA A 93 -3.27 -11.63 -6.84
C ALA A 93 -2.52 -11.68 -5.49
N VAL A 94 -2.47 -10.55 -4.77
CA VAL A 94 -1.86 -10.51 -3.43
C VAL A 94 -2.63 -11.38 -2.46
N LYS A 95 -3.97 -11.33 -2.46
CA LYS A 95 -4.80 -12.19 -1.59
C LYS A 95 -4.55 -13.67 -1.86
N HIS A 96 -4.41 -14.07 -3.12
CA HIS A 96 -4.10 -15.46 -3.48
C HIS A 96 -2.71 -15.87 -3.00
N VAL A 97 -1.70 -15.02 -3.18
CA VAL A 97 -0.34 -15.28 -2.68
C VAL A 97 -0.36 -15.44 -1.16
N LEU A 98 -0.96 -14.50 -0.43
CA LEU A 98 -1.01 -14.54 1.03
C LEU A 98 -1.77 -15.76 1.57
N ALA A 99 -2.82 -16.21 0.88
CA ALA A 99 -3.56 -17.41 1.27
C ALA A 99 -2.81 -18.73 0.98
N ALA A 100 -1.90 -18.72 0.01
CA ALA A 100 -1.14 -19.90 -0.39
C ALA A 100 0.18 -20.07 0.37
N LEU A 101 0.75 -18.97 0.88
CA LEU A 101 2.00 -18.98 1.62
C LEU A 101 1.84 -19.67 2.98
N LYS A 102 2.81 -20.54 3.29
CA LYS A 102 2.92 -21.21 4.59
C LYS A 102 4.09 -20.65 5.39
N GLU A 103 4.00 -20.75 6.71
CA GLU A 103 5.02 -20.21 7.63
C GLU A 103 6.42 -20.80 7.38
N GLU A 104 6.50 -22.06 6.95
CA GLU A 104 7.78 -22.74 6.72
C GLU A 104 8.53 -22.19 5.49
N GLN A 105 7.85 -21.45 4.61
CA GLN A 105 8.47 -20.84 3.43
C GLN A 105 9.19 -19.53 3.76
N PHE A 106 8.95 -18.96 4.93
CA PHE A 106 9.55 -17.69 5.33
C PHE A 106 10.96 -17.93 5.89
N ALA A 107 11.94 -17.30 5.25
CA ALA A 107 13.32 -17.27 5.72
C ALA A 107 13.50 -16.15 6.75
N PRO A 108 14.36 -16.34 7.77
CA PRO A 108 14.71 -15.26 8.68
C PRO A 108 15.40 -14.12 7.93
N ALA A 109 15.06 -12.88 8.28
CA ALA A 109 15.69 -11.68 7.75
C ALA A 109 16.43 -10.93 8.88
N GLN A 110 15.90 -9.79 9.32
CA GLN A 110 16.39 -9.07 10.49
C GLN A 110 15.69 -9.56 11.76
N SER A 111 16.20 -9.20 12.93
CA SER A 111 15.59 -9.55 14.21
C SER A 111 14.11 -9.15 14.23
N GLY A 112 13.21 -10.11 14.46
CA GLY A 112 11.77 -9.88 14.48
C GLY A 112 11.09 -9.89 13.10
N TYR A 113 11.82 -10.22 12.03
CA TYR A 113 11.31 -10.24 10.66
C TYR A 113 11.64 -11.54 9.93
N ARG A 114 10.66 -12.03 9.17
CA ARG A 114 10.83 -13.13 8.22
C ARG A 114 10.31 -12.72 6.85
N VAL A 115 10.90 -13.25 5.79
CA VAL A 115 10.57 -12.87 4.42
C VAL A 115 10.44 -14.08 3.50
N VAL A 116 9.61 -13.93 2.47
CA VAL A 116 9.55 -14.86 1.34
C VAL A 116 9.47 -14.08 0.04
N GLU A 117 10.23 -14.52 -0.95
CA GLU A 117 10.22 -13.95 -2.29
C GLU A 117 9.24 -14.71 -3.18
N VAL A 118 8.44 -13.97 -3.95
CA VAL A 118 7.45 -14.52 -4.88
C VAL A 118 7.57 -13.80 -6.22
N GLY A 119 7.73 -14.57 -7.30
CA GLY A 119 7.70 -14.01 -8.65
C GLY A 119 6.28 -13.58 -9.04
N SER A 120 6.16 -12.44 -9.73
CA SER A 120 4.89 -11.95 -10.26
C SER A 120 5.07 -11.37 -11.66
N THR A 121 3.99 -11.37 -12.44
CA THR A 121 3.94 -10.82 -13.79
C THR A 121 2.79 -9.83 -13.94
N TYR A 122 2.40 -9.16 -12.84
CA TYR A 122 1.28 -8.22 -12.82
C TYR A 122 1.51 -7.09 -13.83
N GLY A 123 0.51 -6.74 -14.63
CA GLY A 123 0.69 -5.72 -15.68
C GLY A 123 1.73 -6.09 -16.74
N GLN A 124 1.99 -7.40 -16.95
CA GLN A 124 2.94 -7.93 -17.94
C GLN A 124 4.42 -7.54 -17.70
N VAL A 125 4.74 -7.10 -16.49
CA VAL A 125 6.12 -6.79 -16.08
C VAL A 125 6.58 -7.87 -15.12
N VAL A 126 7.80 -8.40 -15.29
CA VAL A 126 8.36 -9.36 -14.33
C VAL A 126 8.73 -8.62 -13.06
N GLN A 127 8.17 -9.03 -11.93
CA GLN A 127 8.44 -8.49 -10.61
C GLN A 127 8.92 -9.55 -9.64
N ARG A 128 9.72 -9.11 -8.68
CA ARG A 128 9.98 -9.83 -7.44
C ARG A 128 9.19 -9.19 -6.32
N TRP A 129 8.18 -9.89 -5.82
CA TRP A 129 7.48 -9.50 -4.60
C TRP A 129 8.22 -10.05 -3.40
N VAL A 130 8.36 -9.24 -2.36
CA VAL A 130 8.87 -9.68 -1.06
C VAL A 130 7.74 -9.52 -0.06
N VAL A 131 7.28 -10.66 0.47
CA VAL A 131 6.30 -10.67 1.57
C VAL A 131 7.08 -10.64 2.87
N VAL A 132 6.78 -9.66 3.70
CA VAL A 132 7.46 -9.43 4.99
C VAL A 132 6.49 -9.74 6.11
N GLU A 133 6.88 -10.64 6.99
CA GLU A 133 6.21 -10.91 8.25
C GLU A 133 7.00 -10.25 9.38
N SER A 134 6.29 -9.60 10.30
CA SER A 134 6.84 -8.93 11.48
C SER A 134 6.23 -9.52 12.73
N ASP A 135 7.08 -9.92 13.68
CA ASP A 135 6.63 -10.49 14.96
C ASP A 135 5.82 -9.48 15.78
N GLU A 136 6.24 -8.22 15.80
CA GLU A 136 5.51 -7.14 16.47
C GLU A 136 4.13 -6.95 15.87
N ARG A 137 4.06 -6.92 14.53
CA ARG A 137 2.79 -6.76 13.82
C ARG A 137 1.87 -7.95 14.05
N ARG A 138 2.41 -9.18 13.97
CA ARG A 138 1.68 -10.42 14.25
C ARG A 138 1.10 -10.41 15.65
N LYS A 139 1.87 -10.00 16.66
CA LYS A 139 1.40 -9.87 18.05
C LYS A 139 0.26 -8.87 18.17
N SER A 140 0.39 -7.69 17.55
CA SER A 140 -0.65 -6.67 17.55
C SER A 140 -1.92 -7.14 16.85
N ASP A 141 -1.80 -7.81 15.71
CA ASP A 141 -2.92 -8.29 14.91
C ASP A 141 -3.67 -9.44 15.63
N LEU A 142 -2.95 -10.33 16.32
CA LEU A 142 -3.55 -11.37 17.17
C LEU A 142 -4.33 -10.77 18.35
N ALA A 143 -3.75 -9.79 19.06
CA ALA A 143 -4.45 -9.13 20.16
C ALA A 143 -5.72 -8.39 19.69
N ALA A 144 -5.67 -7.77 18.50
CA ALA A 144 -6.85 -7.16 17.89
C ALA A 144 -7.92 -8.20 17.52
N LEU A 145 -7.51 -9.36 17.01
CA LEU A 145 -8.41 -10.46 16.68
C LEU A 145 -9.10 -11.03 17.92
N GLU A 146 -8.36 -11.27 19.00
CA GLU A 146 -8.91 -11.74 20.28
C GLU A 146 -9.98 -10.79 20.81
N LYS A 147 -9.74 -9.48 20.71
CA LYS A 147 -10.71 -8.46 21.11
C LYS A 147 -12.00 -8.55 20.28
N ILE A 148 -11.88 -8.69 18.96
CA ILE A 148 -13.03 -8.80 18.05
C ILE A 148 -13.84 -10.07 18.35
N LEU A 149 -13.16 -11.20 18.61
CA LEU A 149 -13.82 -12.46 18.99
C LEU A 149 -14.58 -12.30 20.31
N GLY A 150 -13.97 -11.71 21.32
CA GLY A 150 -14.63 -11.47 22.61
C GLY A 150 -15.87 -10.56 22.49
N GLU A 151 -15.82 -9.52 21.67
CA GLU A 151 -16.96 -8.65 21.40
C GLU A 151 -18.09 -9.40 20.65
N SER A 152 -17.73 -10.21 19.65
CA SER A 152 -18.66 -11.03 18.89
C SER A 152 -19.34 -12.07 19.79
N ASP A 153 -18.58 -12.80 20.60
CA ASP A 153 -19.09 -13.81 21.53
C ASP A 153 -20.04 -13.19 22.56
N ALA A 154 -19.67 -12.03 23.12
CA ALA A 154 -20.52 -11.31 24.07
C ALA A 154 -21.85 -10.88 23.42
N LYS A 155 -21.83 -10.49 22.13
CA LYS A 155 -23.04 -10.13 21.38
C LYS A 155 -23.90 -11.36 21.10
N THR A 156 -23.33 -12.42 20.54
CA THR A 156 -24.03 -13.67 20.22
C THR A 156 -24.63 -14.32 21.47
N ASN A 157 -23.89 -14.34 22.58
CA ASN A 157 -24.41 -14.86 23.86
C ASN A 157 -25.58 -14.04 24.40
N LYS A 158 -25.56 -12.71 24.25
CA LYS A 158 -26.71 -11.86 24.60
C LYS A 158 -27.92 -12.14 23.72
N GLU A 159 -27.73 -12.36 22.43
CA GLU A 159 -28.81 -12.69 21.49
C GLU A 159 -29.39 -14.08 21.77
N LEU A 160 -28.53 -15.08 22.01
CA LEU A 160 -28.92 -16.43 22.39
C LEU A 160 -29.71 -16.42 23.70
N ALA A 161 -29.25 -15.69 24.72
CA ALA A 161 -29.96 -15.55 25.98
C ALA A 161 -31.33 -14.88 25.85
N LYS A 162 -31.53 -14.01 24.84
CA LYS A 162 -32.86 -13.46 24.51
C LYS A 162 -33.75 -14.52 23.87
N LEU A 163 -33.22 -15.27 22.90
CA LEU A 163 -33.96 -16.33 22.20
C LEU A 163 -34.39 -17.45 23.16
N CYS A 164 -33.54 -17.87 24.09
CA CYS A 164 -33.88 -18.88 25.09
C CYS A 164 -34.98 -18.44 26.07
N LYS A 165 -35.31 -17.15 26.15
CA LYS A 165 -36.39 -16.62 26.98
C LYS A 165 -37.72 -16.47 26.23
N VAL A 166 -37.74 -16.77 24.93
CA VAL A 166 -38.97 -16.74 24.14
C VAL A 166 -39.67 -18.09 24.33
N GLU A 167 -40.83 -18.08 24.99
CA GLU A 167 -41.71 -19.24 25.02
C GLU A 167 -42.37 -19.40 23.64
N PHE A 168 -42.18 -20.56 23.01
CA PHE A 168 -42.91 -20.93 21.81
C PHE A 168 -44.18 -21.65 22.26
N ALA A 169 -45.35 -21.12 21.89
CA ALA A 169 -46.62 -21.82 22.06
C ALA A 169 -46.67 -23.01 21.10
N CYS A 170 -46.80 -24.22 21.65
CA CYS A 170 -47.10 -25.43 20.90
C CYS A 170 -48.56 -25.43 20.41
#